data_AF-A0ABF7QNK4-F1
#
_entry.id   AF-A0ABF7QNK4-F1
#
_cell.length_a   1.000
_cell.length_b   1.000
_cell.length_c   1.000
_cell.angle_alpha   90.00
_cell.angle_beta   90.00
_cell.angle_gamma   90.00
#
_symmetry.space_group_name_H-M   'P 1'
#
loop_
_entity.id
_entity.type
_entity.pdbx_description
1 polymer ?
#
loop_
_entity_poly.entity_id
_entity_poly.type
_entity_poly.pdbx_seq_one_letter_code
_entity_poly.pdbx_strand_id
1 'polypeptide(L)'
;MIAQETAKLSAISDKKKSNRAKVMSDAFYAQNLLREAFPERRYGSVKGAIFAAYRFVSPKVSKELTPRRIRAIRDGTARRIDAEEMEALKAAIIEEAHREQQELRARLAALDKKVAAFSESVAGLSVAGAGE
;
A
#
# COMPACT_ATOMS: atom_id res chain seq x y z
N MET A 1 -33.47 -42.05 2.10
CA MET A 1 -32.10 -41.61 1.76
C MET A 1 -32.05 -40.31 0.94
N ILE A 2 -33.07 -39.99 0.11
CA ILE A 2 -33.07 -38.81 -0.78
C ILE A 2 -33.02 -37.44 -0.05
N ALA A 3 -33.65 -37.32 1.13
CA ALA A 3 -33.64 -36.06 1.92
C ALA A 3 -32.27 -35.72 2.53
N GLN A 4 -31.45 -36.73 2.87
CA GLN A 4 -30.11 -36.50 3.42
C GLN A 4 -29.10 -36.12 2.33
N GLU A 5 -29.31 -36.58 1.11
CA GLU A 5 -28.44 -36.32 -0.03
C GLU A 5 -28.66 -34.91 -0.60
N THR A 6 -29.92 -34.47 -0.67
CA THR A 6 -30.29 -33.10 -1.08
C THR A 6 -29.82 -32.04 -0.08
N ALA A 7 -29.90 -32.32 1.23
CA ALA A 7 -29.38 -31.43 2.28
C ALA A 7 -27.83 -31.33 2.29
N LYS A 8 -27.12 -32.41 1.92
CA LYS A 8 -25.65 -32.37 1.76
C LYS A 8 -25.24 -31.53 0.54
N LEU A 9 -25.97 -31.66 -0.58
CA LEU A 9 -25.70 -30.91 -1.81
C LEU A 9 -25.91 -29.40 -1.64
N SER A 10 -26.96 -28.98 -0.94
CA SER A 10 -27.20 -27.55 -0.64
C SER A 10 -26.11 -26.96 0.25
N ALA A 11 -25.72 -27.66 1.32
CA ALA A 11 -24.66 -27.21 2.23
C ALA A 11 -23.29 -27.05 1.55
N ILE A 12 -22.95 -27.90 0.58
CA ILE A 12 -21.71 -27.76 -0.21
C ILE A 12 -21.76 -26.53 -1.11
N SER A 13 -22.93 -26.26 -1.72
CA SER A 13 -23.15 -25.08 -2.56
C SER A 13 -22.97 -23.78 -1.76
N ASP A 14 -23.56 -23.70 -0.57
CA ASP A 14 -23.47 -22.49 0.26
C ASP A 14 -22.06 -22.26 0.80
N LYS A 15 -21.34 -23.32 1.20
CA LYS A 15 -19.90 -23.23 1.55
C LYS A 15 -19.06 -22.73 0.38
N LYS A 16 -19.33 -23.19 -0.85
CA LYS A 16 -18.62 -22.71 -2.05
C LYS A 16 -18.91 -21.23 -2.34
N LYS A 17 -20.16 -20.77 -2.18
CA LYS A 17 -20.54 -19.36 -2.33
C LYS A 17 -19.84 -18.47 -1.30
N SER A 18 -19.87 -18.86 -0.02
CA SER A 18 -19.21 -18.14 1.08
C SER A 18 -17.69 -18.01 0.85
N ASN A 19 -17.01 -19.11 0.50
CA ASN A 19 -15.58 -19.07 0.20
C ASN A 19 -15.26 -18.18 -1.00
N ARG A 20 -16.10 -18.17 -2.04
CA ARG A 20 -15.91 -17.29 -3.20
C ARG A 20 -16.06 -15.82 -2.83
N ALA A 21 -17.03 -15.47 -1.98
CA ALA A 21 -17.22 -14.11 -1.48
C ALA A 21 -16.00 -13.64 -0.67
N LYS A 22 -15.49 -14.48 0.25
CA LYS A 22 -14.28 -14.17 1.02
C LYS A 22 -13.05 -13.99 0.13
N VAL A 23 -12.87 -14.87 -0.85
CA VAL A 23 -11.75 -14.75 -1.80
C VAL A 23 -11.84 -13.45 -2.61
N MET A 24 -13.06 -13.02 -2.99
CA MET A 24 -13.27 -11.74 -3.65
C MET A 24 -12.92 -10.56 -2.73
N SER A 25 -13.27 -10.62 -1.44
CA SER A 25 -12.87 -9.58 -0.48
C SER A 25 -11.35 -9.52 -0.29
N ASP A 26 -10.69 -10.67 -0.19
CA ASP A 26 -9.23 -10.74 0.03
C ASP A 26 -8.46 -10.24 -1.19
N ALA A 27 -8.89 -10.59 -2.42
CA ALA A 27 -8.28 -10.09 -3.65
C ALA A 27 -8.42 -8.57 -3.79
N PHE A 28 -9.60 -8.02 -3.50
CA PHE A 28 -9.83 -6.58 -3.53
C PHE A 28 -9.01 -5.86 -2.46
N TYR A 29 -8.94 -6.41 -1.24
CA TYR A 29 -8.16 -5.84 -0.17
C TYR A 29 -6.66 -5.83 -0.51
N ALA A 30 -6.12 -6.95 -0.98
CA ALA A 30 -4.72 -7.04 -1.41
C ALA A 30 -4.41 -6.10 -2.58
N GLN A 31 -5.35 -5.93 -3.51
CA GLN A 31 -5.22 -4.97 -4.61
C GLN A 31 -5.04 -3.54 -4.10
N ASN A 32 -5.86 -3.11 -3.14
CA ASN A 32 -5.75 -1.78 -2.54
C ASN A 32 -4.45 -1.62 -1.77
N LEU A 33 -4.10 -2.61 -0.93
CA LEU A 33 -2.85 -2.60 -0.17
C LEU A 33 -1.64 -2.41 -1.09
N LEU A 34 -1.61 -3.12 -2.22
CA LEU A 34 -0.51 -3.06 -3.16
C LEU A 34 -0.42 -1.70 -3.87
N ARG A 35 -1.55 -1.11 -4.24
CA ARG A 35 -1.59 0.21 -4.89
C ARG A 35 -1.18 1.34 -3.94
N GLU A 36 -1.57 1.23 -2.68
CA GLU A 36 -1.22 2.19 -1.62
C GLU A 36 0.25 2.08 -1.21
N ALA A 37 0.75 0.86 -0.98
CA ALA A 37 2.15 0.62 -0.61
C ALA A 37 3.13 0.94 -1.75
N PHE A 38 2.71 0.79 -3.01
CA PHE A 38 3.55 1.01 -4.18
C PHE A 38 2.92 1.98 -5.19
N PRO A 39 2.79 3.27 -4.82
CA PRO A 39 2.06 4.22 -5.64
C PRO A 39 2.85 4.62 -6.88
N GLU A 40 2.17 4.75 -8.03
CA GLU A 40 2.82 5.07 -9.31
C GLU A 40 3.60 6.38 -9.27
N ARG A 41 3.11 7.37 -8.52
CA ARG A 41 3.77 8.68 -8.32
C ARG A 41 5.22 8.55 -7.85
N ARG A 42 5.53 7.51 -7.06
CA ARG A 42 6.87 7.29 -6.49
C ARG A 42 7.77 6.49 -7.43
N TYR A 43 7.20 5.49 -8.10
CA TYR A 43 7.96 4.55 -8.93
C TYR A 43 7.94 4.88 -10.43
N GLY A 44 7.33 6.00 -10.80
CA GLY A 44 7.30 6.58 -12.15
C GLY A 44 6.41 5.86 -13.16
N SER A 45 6.11 4.57 -12.96
CA SER A 45 5.24 3.80 -13.85
C SER A 45 4.59 2.61 -13.16
N VAL A 46 3.54 2.09 -13.80
CA VAL A 46 2.92 0.80 -13.43
C VAL A 46 3.96 -0.31 -13.34
N LYS A 47 4.82 -0.43 -14.36
CA LYS A 47 5.87 -1.46 -14.40
C LYS A 47 6.87 -1.29 -13.25
N GLY A 48 7.29 -0.04 -12.97
CA GLY A 48 8.18 0.28 -11.85
C GLY A 48 7.61 -0.15 -10.51
N ALA A 49 6.35 0.19 -10.23
CA ALA A 49 5.66 -0.21 -9.01
C ALA A 49 5.54 -1.74 -8.87
N ILE A 50 5.26 -2.46 -9.97
CA ILE A 50 5.21 -3.94 -9.96
C ILE A 50 6.58 -4.54 -9.59
N PHE A 51 7.67 -4.02 -10.16
CA PHE A 51 9.01 -4.53 -9.85
C PHE A 51 9.45 -4.16 -8.44
N ALA A 52 9.09 -2.98 -7.94
CA ALA A 52 9.34 -2.58 -6.55
C ALA A 52 8.60 -3.49 -5.57
N ALA A 53 7.30 -3.72 -5.80
CA ALA A 53 6.49 -4.63 -5.01
C ALA A 53 7.06 -6.06 -5.04
N TYR A 54 7.44 -6.56 -6.22
CA TYR A 54 8.08 -7.87 -6.36
C TYR A 54 9.35 -7.98 -5.51
N ARG A 55 10.26 -7.01 -5.60
CA ARG A 55 11.50 -7.00 -4.81
C ARG A 55 11.25 -6.93 -3.31
N PHE A 56 10.19 -6.25 -2.89
CA PHE A 56 9.84 -6.14 -1.48
C PHE A 56 9.20 -7.42 -0.92
N VAL A 57 8.28 -8.03 -1.68
CA VAL A 57 7.46 -9.17 -1.22
C VAL A 57 8.19 -10.50 -1.38
N SER A 58 8.94 -10.69 -2.48
CA SER A 58 9.65 -11.95 -2.77
C SER A 58 10.47 -12.51 -1.60
N PRO A 59 11.30 -11.74 -0.87
CA PRO A 59 12.07 -12.27 0.26
C PRO A 59 11.23 -12.52 1.53
N LYS A 60 9.95 -12.14 1.55
CA LYS A 60 9.05 -12.28 2.71
C LYS A 60 8.06 -13.44 2.58
N VAL A 61 8.08 -14.12 1.44
CA VAL A 61 7.19 -15.25 1.15
C VAL A 61 8.04 -16.50 0.89
N SER A 62 7.54 -17.65 1.31
CA SER A 62 8.20 -18.95 1.12
C SER A 62 8.08 -19.46 -0.32
N LYS A 63 6.98 -19.13 -1.00
CA LYS A 63 6.71 -19.56 -2.37
C LYS A 63 7.43 -18.69 -3.37
N GLU A 64 7.79 -19.29 -4.51
CA GLU A 64 8.35 -18.55 -5.63
C GLU A 64 7.36 -17.51 -6.16
N LEU A 65 7.63 -16.25 -5.87
CA LEU A 65 6.85 -15.12 -6.34
C LEU A 65 7.38 -14.67 -7.70
N THR A 66 6.50 -14.16 -8.56
CA THR A 66 6.91 -13.59 -9.86
C THR A 66 6.34 -12.18 -10.06
N PRO A 67 6.97 -11.33 -10.90
CA PRO A 67 6.38 -10.04 -11.26
C PRO A 67 4.97 -10.17 -11.88
N ARG A 68 4.70 -11.28 -12.57
CA ARG A 68 3.38 -11.58 -13.13
C ARG A 68 2.35 -11.81 -12.03
N ARG A 69 2.72 -12.48 -10.92
CA ARG A 69 1.86 -12.68 -9.75
C ARG A 69 1.49 -11.34 -9.11
N ILE A 70 2.47 -10.47 -8.90
CA ILE A 70 2.27 -9.09 -8.41
C ILE A 70 1.31 -8.31 -9.33
N ARG A 71 1.51 -8.39 -10.65
CA ARG A 71 0.59 -7.77 -11.61
C ARG A 71 -0.84 -8.31 -11.45
N ALA A 72 -1.02 -9.62 -11.33
CA ALA A 72 -2.35 -10.22 -11.17
C ALA A 72 -3.06 -9.73 -9.90
N ILE A 73 -2.32 -9.56 -8.80
CA ILE A 73 -2.87 -8.99 -7.55
C ILE A 73 -3.28 -7.54 -7.78
N ARG A 74 -2.39 -6.72 -8.37
CA ARG A 74 -2.66 -5.30 -8.64
C ARG A 74 -3.86 -5.06 -9.58
N ASP A 75 -4.02 -5.92 -10.57
CA ASP A 75 -5.11 -5.83 -11.55
C ASP A 75 -6.41 -6.43 -11.00
N GLY A 76 -6.38 -7.05 -9.81
CA GLY A 76 -7.55 -7.71 -9.21
C GLY A 76 -7.92 -9.02 -9.91
N THR A 77 -7.02 -9.57 -10.73
CA THR A 77 -7.25 -10.81 -11.49
C THR A 77 -6.73 -12.05 -10.76
N ALA A 78 -6.05 -11.87 -9.62
CA ALA A 78 -5.60 -12.97 -8.77
C ALA A 78 -6.81 -13.71 -8.16
N ARG A 79 -6.92 -15.01 -8.46
CA ARG A 79 -8.02 -15.85 -7.95
C ARG A 79 -7.94 -16.08 -6.44
N ARG A 80 -6.76 -16.02 -5.83
CA ARG A 80 -6.51 -16.28 -4.40
C ARG A 80 -5.33 -15.43 -3.98
N ILE A 81 -5.29 -15.04 -2.72
CA ILE A 81 -4.15 -14.36 -2.08
C ILE A 81 -3.66 -15.29 -0.96
N ASP A 82 -2.38 -15.61 -0.96
CA ASP A 82 -1.79 -16.40 0.12
C ASP A 82 -1.63 -15.53 1.37
N ALA A 83 -1.69 -16.15 2.56
CA ALA A 83 -1.60 -15.40 3.81
C ALA A 83 -0.26 -14.64 3.95
N GLU A 84 0.85 -15.24 3.52
CA GLU A 84 2.16 -14.59 3.51
C GLU A 84 2.21 -13.39 2.56
N GLU A 85 1.59 -13.49 1.37
CA GLU A 85 1.47 -12.36 0.45
C GLU A 85 0.68 -11.21 1.11
N MET A 86 -0.41 -11.53 1.81
CA MET A 86 -1.22 -10.55 2.51
C MET A 86 -0.44 -9.83 3.62
N GLU A 87 0.26 -10.58 4.47
CA GLU A 87 1.07 -10.01 5.54
C GLU A 87 2.25 -9.18 5.00
N ALA A 88 2.88 -9.64 3.93
CA ALA A 88 3.93 -8.86 3.26
C ALA A 88 3.39 -7.55 2.67
N LEU A 89 2.17 -7.52 2.14
CA LEU A 89 1.53 -6.29 1.65
C LEU A 89 1.16 -5.33 2.78
N LYS A 90 0.66 -5.84 3.92
CA LYS A 90 0.43 -5.01 5.11
C LYS A 90 1.72 -4.39 5.62
N ALA A 91 2.79 -5.18 5.71
CA ALA A 91 4.10 -4.67 6.08
C ALA A 91 4.62 -3.61 5.09
N ALA A 92 4.30 -3.75 3.80
CA ALA A 92 4.67 -2.77 2.78
C ALA A 92 3.98 -1.42 3.00
N ILE A 93 2.70 -1.40 3.41
CA ILE A 93 1.98 -0.16 3.74
C ILE A 93 2.65 0.54 4.92
N ILE A 94 2.98 -0.19 5.99
CA ILE A 94 3.59 0.41 7.19
C ILE A 94 4.93 1.04 6.84
N GLU A 95 5.74 0.33 6.05
CA GLU A 95 7.03 0.83 5.57
C GLU A 95 6.87 2.10 4.71
N GLU A 96 5.89 2.13 3.81
CA GLU A 96 5.60 3.32 3.00
C GLU A 96 5.09 4.49 3.86
N ALA A 97 4.25 4.23 4.86
CA ALA A 97 3.79 5.24 5.81
C ALA A 97 4.95 5.83 6.63
N HIS A 98 5.90 5.01 7.05
CA HIS A 98 7.12 5.50 7.71
C HIS A 98 7.95 6.40 6.79
N ARG A 99 8.09 6.05 5.50
CA ARG A 99 8.79 6.91 4.53
C ARG A 99 8.06 8.23 4.31
N GLU A 100 6.76 8.18 4.07
CA GLU A 100 5.95 9.38 3.87
C GLU A 100 6.00 10.28 5.11
N GLN A 101 5.94 9.72 6.32
CA GLN A 101 6.13 10.47 7.55
C GLN A 101 7.49 11.20 7.60
N GLN A 102 8.57 10.52 7.21
CA GLN A 102 9.91 11.12 7.19
C GLN A 102 10.00 12.25 6.16
N GLU A 103 9.44 12.04 4.96
CA GLU A 103 9.40 13.05 3.89
C GLU A 103 8.60 14.28 4.30
N LEU A 104 7.44 14.09 4.93
CA LEU A 104 6.61 15.18 5.44
C LEU A 104 7.32 15.96 6.55
N ARG A 105 8.01 15.27 7.47
CA ARG A 105 8.82 15.93 8.51
C ARG A 105 9.96 16.75 7.92
N ALA A 106 10.67 16.19 6.95
CA ALA A 106 11.74 16.92 6.25
C ALA A 106 11.19 18.15 5.51
N ARG A 107 10.01 18.01 4.88
CA ARG A 107 9.34 19.12 4.21
C ARG A 107 8.92 20.21 5.18
N LEU A 108 8.37 19.85 6.33
CA LEU A 108 7.99 20.80 7.38
C LEU A 108 9.21 21.56 7.88
N ALA A 109 10.30 20.87 8.23
CA ALA A 109 11.54 21.49 8.67
C ALA A 109 12.14 22.45 7.62
N ALA A 110 12.02 22.12 6.33
CA ALA A 110 12.46 23.00 5.25
C ALA A 110 11.58 24.25 5.11
N LEU A 111 10.28 24.15 5.38
CA LEU A 111 9.37 25.30 5.41
C LEU A 111 9.63 26.18 6.62
N ASP A 112 9.83 25.60 7.80
CA ASP A 112 10.13 26.34 9.02
C ASP A 112 11.40 27.19 8.86
N LYS A 113 12.45 26.63 8.25
CA LYS A 113 13.67 27.40 7.92
C LYS A 113 13.41 28.58 7.00
N LYS A 114 12.53 28.42 6.00
CA LYS A 114 12.18 29.52 5.09
C LYS A 114 11.41 30.63 5.79
N VAL A 115 10.47 30.25 6.66
CA VAL A 115 9.69 31.21 7.46
C VAL A 115 10.60 31.94 8.43
N ALA A 116 11.48 31.23 9.16
CA ALA A 116 12.43 31.84 10.08
C ALA A 116 13.38 32.83 9.38
N ALA A 117 13.96 32.44 8.24
CA ALA A 117 14.83 33.32 7.46
C ALA A 117 14.11 34.59 6.96
N PHE A 118 12.82 34.49 6.62
CA PHE A 118 12.01 35.66 6.27
C PHE A 118 11.70 36.54 7.48
N SER A 119 11.37 35.96 8.63
CA SER A 119 11.13 36.72 9.87
C SER A 119 12.38 37.47 10.34
N GLU A 120 13.55 36.84 10.26
CA GLU A 120 14.84 37.47 10.59
C GLU A 120 15.15 38.66 9.67
N SER A 121 14.90 38.54 8.36
CA SER A 121 15.14 39.63 7.42
C SER A 121 14.22 40.82 7.67
N VAL A 122 12.94 40.58 7.97
CA VAL A 122 11.97 41.63 8.35
C VAL A 122 12.36 42.30 9.67
N ALA A 123 12.78 41.52 10.68
CA ALA A 123 13.21 42.07 11.97
C ALA A 123 14.45 42.97 11.82
N GLY A 124 15.44 42.52 11.04
CA GLY A 124 16.65 43.29 10.74
C GLY A 124 16.39 44.61 10.02
N LEU A 125 15.39 44.67 9.13
CA LEU A 125 14.95 45.91 8.47
C LEU A 125 14.29 46.89 9.44
N SER A 126 13.53 46.41 10.44
CA SER A 126 12.87 47.29 11.42
C SER A 126 13.86 48.01 12.35
N VAL A 127 14.99 47.37 12.66
CA VAL A 127 16.05 47.99 13.49
C VAL A 127 16.82 49.04 12.70
N ALA A 128 16.97 48.86 11.38
CA ALA A 128 17.65 49.83 10.52
C ALA A 128 16.85 51.13 10.27
N GLY A 129 15.52 51.11 10.45
CA GLY A 129 14.66 52.28 10.26
C GLY A 129 14.42 53.14 11.51
N ALA A 130 14.89 52.72 12.68
CA ALA A 130 14.66 53.41 13.96
C ALA A 130 15.87 54.23 14.46
N GLY A 131 16.87 54.46 13.59
CA GLY A 131 18.15 55.07 13.93
C GLY A 131 18.47 56.38 13.20
N GLU A 132 17.48 57.11 12.70
CA GLU A 132 17.62 58.49 12.18
C GLU A 132 16.93 59.52 13.09
#